data_AF-A0A660NS38-F1
#
_entry.id   AF-A0A660NS38-F1
#
_cell.length_a   1.000
_cell.length_b   1.000
_cell.length_c   1.000
_cell.angle_alpha   90.00
_cell.angle_beta   90.00
_cell.angle_gamma   90.00
#
_symmetry.space_group_name_H-M   'P 1'
#
loop_
_entity.id
_entity.type
_entity.pdbx_description
1 polymer ?
#
loop_
_entity_poly.entity_id
_entity_poly.type
_entity_poly.pdbx_seq_one_letter_code
_entity_poly.pdbx_strand_id
1 'polypeptide(L)'
;QNVLHDIDKAGITRDELTLHVGAGTFKPVKSSEIEGHNMHSEYVVVHRHTIENLLSHNCKAIAVGTTSVRTLESLYYMGVKLERNSNATEDELHVEQWEPYEQEHNSNGLILVNGTPVSVERALQNLLSYLDNNGLTALHTSTQIIIAPGFTYKIVQMLVTNFHQPQSTLLLLVSAFLGGNWRKVYNYALENNFRFLSYGDSSLLIP
;
A
#
# COMPACT_ATOMS: atom_id res chain seq x y z
N GLN A 1 -3.55 -3.38 -25.34
CA GLN A 1 -4.75 -2.51 -25.45
C GLN A 1 -6.05 -3.29 -25.21
N ASN A 2 -6.20 -4.52 -25.71
CA ASN A 2 -7.43 -5.32 -25.48
C ASN A 2 -7.74 -5.57 -23.99
N VAL A 3 -6.76 -5.91 -23.15
CA VAL A 3 -7.00 -6.23 -21.72
C VAL A 3 -7.63 -5.05 -20.95
N LEU A 4 -7.10 -3.83 -21.10
CA LEU A 4 -7.65 -2.65 -20.41
C LEU A 4 -9.07 -2.33 -20.88
N HIS A 5 -9.30 -2.47 -22.18
CA HIS A 5 -10.63 -2.30 -22.77
C HIS A 5 -11.63 -3.34 -22.28
N ASP A 6 -11.19 -4.59 -22.10
CA ASP A 6 -12.03 -5.66 -21.57
C ASP A 6 -12.37 -5.46 -20.08
N ILE A 7 -11.43 -4.90 -19.30
CA ILE A 7 -11.66 -4.46 -17.92
C ILE A 7 -12.71 -3.33 -17.88
N ASP A 8 -12.58 -2.33 -18.75
CA ASP A 8 -13.54 -1.21 -18.84
C ASP A 8 -14.94 -1.72 -19.22
N LYS A 9 -15.03 -2.63 -20.20
CA LYS A 9 -16.28 -3.28 -20.61
C LYS A 9 -16.92 -4.11 -19.50
N ALA A 10 -16.13 -4.69 -18.63
CA ALA A 10 -16.61 -5.44 -17.47
C ALA A 10 -17.15 -4.51 -16.35
N GLY A 11 -17.06 -3.19 -16.52
CA GLY A 11 -17.53 -2.22 -15.52
C GLY A 11 -16.62 -2.13 -14.30
N ILE A 12 -15.36 -2.56 -14.41
CA ILE A 12 -14.39 -2.48 -13.32
C ILE A 12 -13.81 -1.07 -13.31
N THR A 13 -14.08 -0.33 -12.25
CA THR A 13 -13.48 1.00 -12.02
C THR A 13 -11.96 0.90 -11.97
N ARG A 14 -11.28 1.68 -12.82
CA ARG A 14 -9.82 1.83 -12.79
C ARG A 14 -9.49 3.23 -12.30
N ASP A 15 -8.41 3.31 -11.54
CA ASP A 15 -7.87 4.57 -11.03
C ASP A 15 -6.33 4.52 -11.09
N GLU A 16 -5.70 5.69 -11.10
CA GLU A 16 -4.26 5.86 -11.20
C GLU A 16 -3.73 6.65 -9.99
N LEU A 17 -2.68 6.14 -9.38
CA LEU A 17 -1.95 6.82 -8.31
C LEU A 17 -0.64 7.37 -8.88
N THR A 18 -0.27 8.58 -8.48
CA THR A 18 1.01 9.16 -8.90
C THR A 18 2.04 8.95 -7.81
N LEU A 19 3.20 8.42 -8.20
CA LEU A 19 4.38 8.37 -7.36
C LEU A 19 5.54 9.11 -8.02
N HIS A 20 6.16 10.02 -7.27
CA HIS A 20 7.46 10.59 -7.62
C HIS A 20 8.57 9.75 -7.02
N VAL A 21 9.28 9.02 -7.89
CA VAL A 21 10.49 8.30 -7.52
C VAL A 21 11.70 9.22 -7.63
N GLY A 22 12.47 9.33 -6.55
CA GLY A 22 13.79 9.96 -6.56
C GLY A 22 14.91 8.96 -6.94
N ALA A 23 16.14 9.42 -7.10
CA ALA A 23 17.29 8.57 -7.44
C ALA A 23 17.61 7.47 -6.38
N GLY A 24 16.99 7.51 -5.19
CA GLY A 24 17.16 6.52 -4.12
C GLY A 24 16.50 5.17 -4.40
N THR A 25 15.38 5.12 -5.12
CA THR A 25 14.50 3.93 -5.24
C THR A 25 15.17 2.69 -5.88
N PHE A 26 16.34 2.86 -6.50
CA PHE A 26 17.13 1.77 -7.12
C PHE A 26 18.37 1.35 -6.33
N LYS A 27 18.59 1.87 -5.11
CA LYS A 27 19.74 1.46 -4.30
C LYS A 27 19.53 0.06 -3.72
N PRO A 28 20.45 -0.90 -3.95
CA PRO A 28 20.32 -2.25 -3.40
C PRO A 28 20.40 -2.25 -1.87
N VAL A 29 19.63 -3.14 -1.23
CA VAL A 29 19.66 -3.41 0.21
C VAL A 29 21.05 -3.89 0.60
N LYS A 30 21.73 -3.19 1.52
CA LYS A 30 23.12 -3.50 1.93
C LYS A 30 23.24 -4.19 3.30
N SER A 31 22.14 -4.37 4.04
CA SER A 31 22.15 -5.02 5.36
C SER A 31 21.69 -6.47 5.27
N SER A 32 22.35 -7.35 6.04
CA SER A 32 21.95 -8.75 6.22
C SER A 32 20.69 -8.91 7.09
N GLU A 33 20.30 -7.85 7.79
CA GLU A 33 19.13 -7.78 8.68
C GLU A 33 18.19 -6.67 8.22
N ILE A 34 16.90 -6.95 8.18
CA ILE A 34 15.85 -6.02 7.71
C ILE A 34 15.68 -4.85 8.70
N GLU A 35 15.89 -5.08 9.99
CA GLU A 35 15.85 -4.05 11.04
C GLU A 35 16.86 -2.91 10.79
N GLY A 36 17.98 -3.19 10.12
CA GLY A 36 18.98 -2.18 9.76
C GLY A 36 18.78 -1.49 8.40
N HIS A 37 17.74 -1.85 7.64
CA HIS A 37 17.47 -1.27 6.33
C HIS A 37 16.55 -0.05 6.43
N ASN A 38 17.03 1.10 5.94
CA ASN A 38 16.23 2.30 5.79
C ASN A 38 15.57 2.32 4.40
N MET A 39 14.24 2.27 4.36
CA MET A 39 13.41 2.36 3.17
C MET A 39 13.44 3.78 2.61
N HIS A 40 13.53 3.89 1.28
CA HIS A 40 13.43 5.21 0.66
C HIS A 40 12.01 5.76 0.79
N SER A 41 11.93 7.07 1.11
CA SER A 41 10.66 7.79 1.09
C SER A 41 10.17 7.96 -0.33
N GLU A 42 8.89 7.68 -0.50
CA GLU A 42 8.16 7.73 -1.75
C GLU A 42 7.14 8.87 -1.67
N TYR A 43 7.29 9.89 -2.52
CA TYR A 43 6.35 11.02 -2.57
C TYR A 43 5.15 10.65 -3.43
N VAL A 44 3.97 10.66 -2.82
CA VAL A 44 2.71 10.22 -3.44
C VAL A 44 1.78 11.40 -3.68
N VAL A 45 1.04 11.35 -4.79
CA VAL A 45 -0.09 12.23 -5.05
C VAL A 45 -1.32 11.36 -5.29
N VAL A 46 -2.32 11.52 -4.43
CA VAL A 46 -3.57 10.77 -4.48
C VAL A 46 -4.72 11.74 -4.69
N HIS A 47 -5.37 11.65 -5.83
CA HIS A 47 -6.49 12.52 -6.15
C HIS A 47 -7.71 12.20 -5.28
N ARG A 48 -8.54 13.22 -5.04
CA ARG A 48 -9.81 13.09 -4.32
C ARG A 48 -10.66 11.94 -4.85
N HIS A 49 -10.80 11.82 -6.17
CA HIS A 49 -11.63 10.76 -6.78
C HIS A 49 -11.15 9.36 -6.41
N THR A 50 -9.87 9.16 -6.13
CA THR A 50 -9.36 7.86 -5.68
C THR A 50 -9.86 7.48 -4.30
N ILE A 51 -9.92 8.45 -3.38
CA ILE A 51 -10.47 8.24 -2.04
C ILE A 51 -11.99 8.01 -2.12
N GLU A 52 -12.70 8.76 -2.97
CA GLU A 52 -14.13 8.57 -3.23
C GLU A 52 -14.44 7.21 -3.88
N ASN A 53 -13.61 6.77 -4.82
CA ASN A 53 -13.68 5.45 -5.44
C ASN A 53 -13.46 4.35 -4.40
N LEU A 54 -12.48 4.49 -3.51
CA LEU A 54 -12.28 3.54 -2.41
C LEU A 54 -13.52 3.46 -1.52
N LEU A 55 -14.07 4.60 -1.08
CA LEU A 55 -15.26 4.64 -0.24
C LEU A 55 -16.47 3.98 -0.90
N SER A 56 -16.71 4.25 -2.19
CA SER A 56 -17.80 3.62 -2.96
C SER A 56 -17.62 2.11 -3.18
N HIS A 57 -16.40 1.59 -3.05
CA HIS A 57 -16.07 0.17 -3.22
C HIS A 57 -15.74 -0.51 -1.87
N ASN A 58 -16.39 -0.10 -0.78
CA ASN A 58 -16.24 -0.67 0.57
C ASN A 58 -14.80 -0.60 1.10
N CYS A 59 -14.07 0.46 0.73
CA CYS A 59 -12.67 0.68 1.06
C CYS A 59 -11.72 -0.41 0.55
N LYS A 60 -12.09 -1.14 -0.51
CA LYS A 60 -11.29 -2.23 -1.08
C LYS A 60 -10.76 -1.89 -2.46
N ALA A 61 -9.54 -2.34 -2.74
CA ALA A 61 -8.90 -2.18 -4.04
C ALA A 61 -8.12 -3.41 -4.49
N ILE A 62 -7.99 -3.55 -5.81
CA ILE A 62 -7.02 -4.44 -6.45
C ILE A 62 -5.80 -3.58 -6.78
N ALA A 63 -4.67 -3.86 -6.15
CA ALA A 63 -3.44 -3.13 -6.41
C ALA A 63 -2.69 -3.74 -7.60
N VAL A 64 -2.20 -2.89 -8.50
CA VAL A 64 -1.31 -3.29 -9.60
C VAL A 64 0.09 -2.74 -9.30
N GLY A 65 0.94 -3.59 -8.76
CA GLY A 65 2.29 -3.25 -8.31
C GLY A 65 2.40 -3.05 -6.79
N THR A 66 3.56 -3.43 -6.24
CA THR A 66 3.87 -3.31 -4.81
C THR A 66 3.93 -1.86 -4.32
N THR A 67 4.30 -0.94 -5.20
CA THR A 67 4.30 0.49 -4.89
C THR A 67 2.89 1.00 -4.64
N SER A 68 1.92 0.63 -5.51
CA SER A 68 0.51 0.98 -5.29
C SER A 68 -0.02 0.39 -4.00
N VAL A 69 0.42 -0.81 -3.60
CA VAL A 69 0.08 -1.39 -2.28
C VAL A 69 0.54 -0.47 -1.15
N ARG A 70 1.81 -0.05 -1.16
CA ARG A 70 2.36 0.83 -0.12
C ARG A 70 1.58 2.13 -0.03
N THR A 71 1.29 2.77 -1.18
CA THR A 71 0.49 4.00 -1.22
C THR A 71 -0.91 3.78 -0.66
N LEU A 72 -1.64 2.77 -1.15
CA LEU A 72 -3.02 2.49 -0.72
C LEU A 72 -3.08 2.19 0.78
N GLU A 73 -2.23 1.30 1.28
CA GLU A 73 -2.21 0.97 2.70
C GLU A 73 -1.78 2.16 3.58
N SER A 74 -0.93 3.06 3.07
CA SER A 74 -0.54 4.28 3.77
C SER A 74 -1.70 5.26 3.96
N LEU A 75 -2.69 5.30 3.05
CA LEU A 75 -3.86 6.18 3.19
C LEU A 75 -4.60 5.94 4.50
N TYR A 76 -4.68 4.69 4.95
CA TYR A 76 -5.29 4.38 6.24
C TYR A 76 -4.54 5.09 7.39
N TYR A 77 -3.22 4.96 7.43
CA TYR A 77 -2.40 5.55 8.49
C TYR A 77 -2.43 7.08 8.46
N MET A 78 -2.41 7.69 7.26
CA MET A 78 -2.61 9.14 7.08
C MET A 78 -3.95 9.61 7.65
N GLY A 79 -5.03 8.87 7.36
CA GLY A 79 -6.36 9.15 7.89
C GLY A 79 -6.47 8.96 9.41
N VAL A 80 -5.72 8.02 9.99
CA VAL A 80 -5.60 7.84 11.45
C VAL A 80 -4.86 9.02 12.09
N LYS A 81 -3.81 9.56 11.46
CA LYS A 81 -3.15 10.78 11.95
C LYS A 81 -4.12 11.95 12.01
N LEU A 82 -4.97 12.10 11.00
CA LEU A 82 -6.03 13.11 10.97
C LEU A 82 -7.14 12.88 12.01
N GLU A 83 -7.38 11.64 12.44
CA GLU A 83 -8.27 11.37 13.58
C GLU A 83 -7.70 11.94 14.89
N ARG A 84 -6.37 11.93 15.05
CA ARG A 84 -5.68 12.49 16.23
C ARG A 84 -5.56 14.01 16.16
N ASN A 85 -5.27 14.54 14.98
CA ASN A 85 -5.12 15.96 14.73
C ASN A 85 -5.67 16.31 13.34
N SER A 86 -6.89 16.85 13.30
CA SER A 86 -7.55 17.23 12.03
C SER A 86 -6.88 18.43 11.33
N ASN A 87 -6.02 19.17 12.03
CA ASN A 87 -5.27 20.31 11.50
C ASN A 87 -3.80 19.96 11.22
N ALA A 88 -3.46 18.67 11.10
CA ALA A 88 -2.12 18.23 10.75
C ALA A 88 -1.66 18.88 9.42
N THR A 89 -0.41 19.30 9.37
CA THR A 89 0.26 19.76 8.17
C THR A 89 0.53 18.60 7.20
N GLU A 90 0.85 18.92 5.94
CA GLU A 90 1.18 17.92 4.92
C GLU A 90 2.33 16.99 5.33
N ASP A 91 3.38 17.57 5.93
CA ASP A 91 4.56 16.85 6.42
C ASP A 91 4.22 15.89 7.57
N GLU A 92 3.28 16.27 8.45
CA GLU A 92 2.83 15.42 9.55
C GLU A 92 2.02 14.20 9.07
N LEU A 93 1.53 14.22 7.83
CA LEU A 93 0.87 13.06 7.21
C LEU A 93 1.88 12.02 6.67
N HIS A 94 3.19 12.30 6.73
CA HIS A 94 4.20 11.33 6.35
C HIS A 94 4.03 10.01 7.12
N VAL A 95 4.01 8.87 6.43
CA VAL A 95 3.94 7.54 7.08
C VAL A 95 5.35 6.99 7.26
N GLU A 96 5.74 6.82 8.52
CA GLU A 96 7.07 6.32 8.88
C GLU A 96 7.22 4.83 8.55
N GLN A 97 8.46 4.37 8.44
CA GLN A 97 8.76 3.00 8.01
C GLN A 97 8.05 1.93 8.85
N TRP A 98 8.22 1.97 10.17
CA TRP A 98 7.71 0.96 11.11
C TRP A 98 6.38 1.33 11.77
N GLU A 99 5.80 2.45 11.36
CA GLU A 99 4.56 3.00 11.92
C GLU A 99 3.40 1.98 12.04
N PRO A 100 3.19 1.03 11.11
CA PRO A 100 2.18 -0.02 11.24
C PRO A 100 2.31 -0.94 12.47
N TYR A 101 3.52 -1.10 13.01
CA TYR A 101 3.86 -2.09 14.02
C TYR A 101 4.03 -1.49 15.42
N GLU A 102 4.23 -0.17 15.49
CA GLU A 102 4.50 0.55 16.74
C GLU A 102 3.22 1.06 17.41
N GLN A 103 2.11 1.11 16.67
CA GLN A 103 0.85 1.67 17.14
C GLN A 103 -0.06 0.62 17.76
N GLU A 104 -0.72 0.99 18.85
CA GLU A 104 -1.73 0.15 19.50
C GLU A 104 -2.89 -0.12 18.53
N HIS A 105 -3.26 -1.39 18.39
CA HIS A 105 -4.30 -1.82 17.46
C HIS A 105 -5.15 -2.95 18.06
N ASN A 106 -6.38 -3.10 17.56
CA ASN A 106 -7.23 -4.22 17.94
C ASN A 106 -6.80 -5.54 17.26
N SER A 107 -7.55 -6.63 17.50
CA SER A 107 -7.29 -7.95 16.91
C SER A 107 -7.41 -7.98 15.38
N ASN A 108 -8.02 -6.97 14.76
CA ASN A 108 -8.19 -6.84 13.32
C ASN A 108 -7.16 -5.85 12.72
N GLY A 109 -6.15 -5.44 13.50
CA GLY A 109 -5.10 -4.54 13.05
C GLY A 109 -5.54 -3.09 12.81
N LEU A 110 -6.73 -2.68 13.31
CA LEU A 110 -7.20 -1.30 13.28
C LEU A 110 -6.59 -0.53 14.45
N ILE A 111 -5.96 0.61 14.15
CA ILE A 111 -5.30 1.46 15.14
C ILE A 111 -6.33 2.07 16.09
N LEU A 112 -5.99 2.09 17.37
CA LEU A 112 -6.77 2.74 18.41
C LEU A 112 -6.40 4.23 18.51
N VAL A 113 -7.42 5.08 18.53
CA VAL A 113 -7.31 6.50 18.89
C VAL A 113 -8.24 6.72 20.08
N ASN A 114 -7.67 7.15 21.21
CA ASN A 114 -8.40 7.30 22.48
C ASN A 114 -9.18 6.02 22.87
N GLY A 115 -8.57 4.85 22.69
CA GLY A 115 -9.16 3.54 23.00
C GLY A 115 -10.22 3.04 22.01
N THR A 116 -10.52 3.80 20.94
CA THR A 116 -11.52 3.43 19.93
C THR A 116 -10.84 3.07 18.61
N PRO A 117 -11.17 1.92 17.99
CA PRO A 117 -10.58 1.54 16.71
C PRO A 117 -11.08 2.45 15.58
N VAL A 118 -10.16 3.01 14.80
CA VAL A 118 -10.47 3.80 13.61
C VAL A 118 -10.71 2.87 12.44
N SER A 119 -11.95 2.86 11.91
CA SER A 119 -12.29 2.08 10.72
C SER A 119 -11.59 2.63 9.47
N VAL A 120 -11.43 1.79 8.45
CA VAL A 120 -10.84 2.21 7.17
C VAL A 120 -11.67 3.31 6.51
N GLU A 121 -12.99 3.16 6.54
CA GLU A 121 -13.92 4.17 6.03
C GLU A 121 -13.74 5.51 6.75
N ARG A 122 -13.63 5.49 8.10
CA ARG A 122 -13.41 6.70 8.89
C ARG A 122 -12.08 7.37 8.54
N ALA A 123 -11.00 6.59 8.43
CA ALA A 123 -9.70 7.12 8.02
C ALA A 123 -9.76 7.79 6.63
N LEU A 124 -10.42 7.17 5.65
CA LEU A 124 -10.60 7.76 4.32
C LEU A 124 -11.50 9.01 4.34
N GLN A 125 -12.56 9.04 5.17
CA GLN A 125 -13.40 10.22 5.37
C GLN A 125 -12.63 11.38 6.01
N ASN A 126 -11.70 11.09 6.92
CA ASN A 126 -10.83 12.11 7.50
C ASN A 126 -9.94 12.75 6.43
N LEU A 127 -9.42 11.95 5.49
CA LEU A 127 -8.66 12.48 4.35
C LEU A 127 -9.52 13.37 3.45
N LEU A 128 -10.76 12.98 3.13
CA LEU A 128 -11.66 13.86 2.37
C LEU A 128 -11.95 15.17 3.11
N SER A 129 -12.21 15.10 4.41
CA SER A 129 -12.43 16.28 5.24
C SER A 129 -11.21 17.20 5.28
N TYR A 130 -10.01 16.63 5.33
CA TYR A 130 -8.76 17.37 5.23
C TYR A 130 -8.64 18.09 3.88
N LEU A 131 -8.96 17.41 2.76
CA LEU A 131 -8.96 18.03 1.44
C LEU A 131 -9.98 19.16 1.35
N ASP A 132 -11.20 18.98 1.89
CA ASP A 132 -12.25 19.99 1.92
C ASP A 132 -11.82 21.23 2.70
N ASN A 133 -11.33 21.03 3.93
CA ASN A 133 -10.95 22.12 4.83
C ASN A 133 -9.81 22.97 4.29
N ASN A 134 -8.93 22.38 3.48
CA ASN A 134 -7.77 23.06 2.88
C ASN A 134 -8.01 23.47 1.41
N GLY A 135 -9.20 23.21 0.84
CA GLY A 135 -9.50 23.54 -0.56
C GLY A 135 -8.63 22.78 -1.57
N LEU A 136 -8.23 21.55 -1.25
CA LEU A 136 -7.32 20.71 -2.05
C LEU A 136 -8.11 19.72 -2.92
N THR A 137 -7.53 19.40 -4.09
CA THR A 137 -8.08 18.40 -5.04
C THR A 137 -7.31 17.07 -5.02
N ALA A 138 -6.15 17.06 -4.38
CA ALA A 138 -5.31 15.88 -4.20
C ALA A 138 -4.57 15.96 -2.87
N LEU A 139 -4.31 14.80 -2.29
CA LEU A 139 -3.42 14.61 -1.17
C LEU A 139 -1.99 14.50 -1.70
N HIS A 140 -1.12 15.40 -1.24
CA HIS A 140 0.32 15.34 -1.46
C HIS A 140 0.96 14.93 -0.15
N THR A 141 1.83 13.92 -0.15
CA THR A 141 2.58 13.54 1.06
C THR A 141 3.64 12.50 0.67
N SER A 142 4.25 11.83 1.64
CA SER A 142 5.19 10.75 1.38
C SER A 142 5.01 9.56 2.33
N THR A 143 5.53 8.41 1.93
CA THR A 143 5.50 7.18 2.74
C THR A 143 6.84 6.46 2.69
N GLN A 144 7.27 5.98 3.85
CA GLN A 144 8.38 5.04 4.01
C GLN A 144 7.90 3.65 4.43
N ILE A 145 6.59 3.42 4.49
CA ILE A 145 5.98 2.21 5.05
C ILE A 145 6.69 0.93 4.59
N ILE A 146 7.09 0.10 5.55
CA ILE A 146 7.51 -1.27 5.30
C ILE A 146 6.32 -2.20 5.53
N ILE A 147 6.14 -3.15 4.61
CA ILE A 147 5.13 -4.19 4.73
C ILE A 147 5.87 -5.52 4.79
N ALA A 148 5.80 -6.15 5.96
CA ALA A 148 6.47 -7.38 6.34
C ALA A 148 5.50 -8.32 7.09
N PRO A 149 5.82 -9.63 7.21
CA PRO A 149 4.96 -10.60 7.88
C PRO A 149 4.44 -10.11 9.24
N GLY A 150 3.15 -10.32 9.51
CA GLY A 150 2.44 -9.74 10.65
C GLY A 150 1.66 -8.46 10.32
N PHE A 151 1.88 -7.86 9.14
CA PHE A 151 1.07 -6.74 8.67
C PHE A 151 -0.37 -7.17 8.37
N THR A 152 -1.35 -6.36 8.81
CA THR A 152 -2.76 -6.54 8.46
C THR A 152 -3.15 -5.57 7.35
N TYR A 153 -3.45 -6.11 6.18
CA TYR A 153 -3.94 -5.37 5.02
C TYR A 153 -5.35 -4.84 5.25
N LYS A 154 -5.56 -3.56 4.92
CA LYS A 154 -6.80 -2.84 5.23
C LYS A 154 -7.57 -2.46 3.98
N ILE A 155 -6.87 -2.19 2.88
CA ILE A 155 -7.46 -1.69 1.64
C ILE A 155 -7.24 -2.67 0.49
N VAL A 156 -6.05 -3.23 0.36
CA VAL A 156 -5.71 -4.12 -0.76
C VAL A 156 -6.24 -5.53 -0.51
N GLN A 157 -7.13 -6.01 -1.39
CA GLN A 157 -7.69 -7.36 -1.34
C GLN A 157 -7.08 -8.33 -2.36
N MET A 158 -6.52 -7.81 -3.44
CA MET A 158 -5.82 -8.59 -4.47
C MET A 158 -4.63 -7.80 -4.98
N LEU A 159 -3.56 -8.50 -5.36
CA LEU A 159 -2.33 -7.88 -5.83
C LEU A 159 -1.89 -8.48 -7.16
N VAL A 160 -1.77 -7.65 -8.19
CA VAL A 160 -1.07 -8.00 -9.42
C VAL A 160 0.38 -7.52 -9.29
N THR A 161 1.35 -8.44 -9.34
CA THR A 161 2.78 -8.09 -9.20
C THR A 161 3.70 -9.09 -9.87
N ASN A 162 4.96 -8.71 -10.09
CA ASN A 162 5.97 -9.59 -10.66
C ASN A 162 6.51 -10.58 -9.62
N PHE A 163 7.34 -11.54 -10.05
CA PHE A 163 8.13 -12.37 -9.15
C PHE A 163 9.42 -11.66 -8.73
N HIS A 164 9.56 -11.43 -7.42
CA HIS A 164 10.66 -10.66 -6.83
C HIS A 164 11.86 -11.51 -6.42
N GLN A 165 13.02 -10.89 -6.27
CA GLN A 165 14.23 -11.57 -5.78
C GLN A 165 14.06 -12.06 -4.32
N PRO A 166 14.67 -13.21 -3.97
CA PRO A 166 14.88 -13.60 -2.57
C PRO A 166 15.57 -12.47 -1.78
N GLN A 167 15.25 -12.36 -0.49
CA GLN A 167 15.82 -11.34 0.41
C GLN A 167 15.54 -9.87 0.01
N SER A 168 14.46 -9.63 -0.75
CA SER A 168 13.99 -8.27 -1.06
C SER A 168 12.85 -7.84 -0.14
N THR A 169 12.72 -6.54 0.11
CA THR A 169 11.58 -5.95 0.82
C THR A 169 10.25 -6.20 0.08
N LEU A 170 10.29 -6.29 -1.25
CA LEU A 170 9.14 -6.67 -2.07
C LEU A 170 8.65 -8.09 -1.77
N LEU A 171 9.57 -9.03 -1.52
CA LEU A 171 9.22 -10.38 -1.11
C LEU A 171 8.61 -10.43 0.29
N LEU A 172 9.04 -9.56 1.22
CA LEU A 172 8.41 -9.44 2.54
C LEU A 172 6.96 -8.98 2.43
N LEU A 173 6.68 -8.01 1.54
CA LEU A 173 5.33 -7.53 1.26
C LEU A 173 4.46 -8.66 0.72
N VAL A 174 4.94 -9.39 -0.29
CA VAL A 174 4.23 -10.57 -0.85
C VAL A 174 4.05 -11.66 0.21
N SER A 175 5.05 -11.90 1.06
CA SER A 175 4.97 -12.86 2.16
C SER A 175 3.91 -12.46 3.19
N ALA A 176 3.83 -11.18 3.53
CA ALA A 176 2.79 -10.66 4.42
C ALA A 176 1.40 -10.85 3.80
N PHE A 177 1.28 -10.55 2.50
CA PHE A 177 0.00 -10.64 1.79
C PHE A 177 -0.53 -12.08 1.76
N LEU A 178 0.31 -13.06 1.48
CA LEU A 178 -0.07 -14.47 1.37
C LEU A 178 -0.04 -15.24 2.70
N GLY A 179 0.06 -14.55 3.84
CA GLY A 179 0.13 -15.20 5.16
C GLY A 179 1.29 -16.19 5.30
N GLY A 180 2.44 -15.88 4.69
CA GLY A 180 3.64 -16.73 4.70
C GLY A 180 3.68 -17.84 3.63
N ASN A 181 2.61 -18.04 2.87
CA ASN A 181 2.52 -19.10 1.85
C ASN A 181 3.22 -18.77 0.51
N TRP A 182 4.01 -17.69 0.44
CA TRP A 182 4.68 -17.26 -0.77
C TRP A 182 5.62 -18.33 -1.36
N ARG A 183 6.24 -19.18 -0.52
CA ARG A 183 7.14 -20.26 -0.98
C ARG A 183 6.43 -21.23 -1.93
N LYS A 184 5.16 -21.54 -1.69
CA LYS A 184 4.37 -22.42 -2.56
C LYS A 184 4.21 -21.82 -3.95
N VAL A 185 3.90 -20.52 -4.03
CA VAL A 185 3.75 -19.78 -5.28
C VAL A 185 5.09 -19.72 -6.04
N TYR A 186 6.17 -19.44 -5.33
CA TYR A 186 7.51 -19.30 -5.93
C TYR A 186 8.11 -20.64 -6.37
N ASN A 187 7.91 -21.71 -5.60
CA ASN A 187 8.34 -23.04 -6.01
C ASN A 187 7.61 -23.49 -7.28
N TYR A 188 6.28 -23.28 -7.35
CA TYR A 188 5.52 -23.55 -8.57
C TYR A 188 6.07 -22.78 -9.77
N ALA A 189 6.36 -21.49 -9.61
CA ALA A 189 6.90 -20.65 -10.68
C ALA A 189 8.27 -21.18 -11.17
N LEU A 190 9.16 -21.56 -10.25
CA LEU A 190 10.47 -22.13 -10.58
C LEU A 190 10.34 -23.49 -11.29
N GLU A 191 9.49 -24.39 -10.78
CA GLU A 191 9.25 -25.71 -11.37
C GLU A 191 8.63 -25.63 -12.77
N ASN A 192 7.92 -24.54 -13.07
CA ASN A 192 7.24 -24.32 -14.35
C ASN A 192 7.96 -23.29 -15.26
N ASN A 193 9.24 -22.98 -15.00
CA ASN A 193 10.07 -22.11 -15.83
C ASN A 193 9.52 -20.69 -16.04
N PHE A 194 8.82 -20.14 -15.05
CA PHE A 194 8.41 -18.73 -15.09
C PHE A 194 9.64 -17.83 -15.09
N ARG A 195 9.52 -16.70 -15.78
CA ARG A 195 10.55 -15.65 -15.83
C ARG A 195 10.35 -14.71 -14.64
N PHE A 196 11.43 -14.39 -13.95
CA PHE A 196 11.39 -13.53 -12.75
C PHE A 196 11.82 -12.10 -13.08
N LEU A 197 11.69 -11.20 -12.11
CA LEU A 197 12.11 -9.79 -12.15
C LEU A 197 11.26 -8.89 -13.07
N SER A 198 11.74 -7.68 -13.32
CA SER A 198 11.00 -6.56 -13.91
C SER A 198 10.37 -6.86 -15.28
N TYR A 199 11.00 -7.71 -16.08
CA TYR A 199 10.54 -8.08 -17.43
C TYR A 199 10.08 -9.55 -17.51
N GLY A 200 9.91 -10.18 -16.35
CA GLY A 200 9.45 -11.55 -16.23
C GLY A 200 7.93 -11.67 -16.38
N ASP A 201 7.41 -12.78 -15.86
CA ASP A 201 5.99 -13.04 -15.77
C ASP A 201 5.39 -12.34 -14.54
N SER A 202 4.08 -12.14 -14.57
CA SER A 202 3.31 -11.55 -13.47
C SER A 202 2.49 -12.60 -12.73
N SER A 203 2.05 -12.24 -11.54
CA SER A 203 1.20 -13.03 -10.66
C SER A 203 -0.01 -12.21 -10.24
N LEU A 204 -1.17 -12.87 -10.16
CA LEU A 204 -2.36 -12.37 -9.46
C LEU A 204 -2.43 -13.12 -8.13
N LEU A 205 -2.26 -12.38 -7.04
CA LEU A 205 -2.27 -12.91 -5.68
C LEU A 205 -3.60 -12.60 -5.02
N ILE A 206 -4.20 -13.62 -4.43
CA ILE A 206 -5.44 -13.57 -3.66
C ILE A 206 -5.17 -14.33 -2.36
N PRO A 207 -5.25 -13.69 -1.18
CA PRO A 207 -4.90 -14.29 0.11
C PRO A 207 -5.90 -15.35 0.57
#